data_AF-A0AAF3F753-F1
#
_entry.id   AF-A0AAF3F753-F1
#
_cell.length_a   1.000
_cell.length_b   1.000
_cell.length_c   1.000
_cell.angle_alpha   90.00
_cell.angle_beta   90.00
_cell.angle_gamma   90.00
#
_symmetry.space_group_name_H-M   'P 1'
#
loop_
_entity.id
_entity.type
_entity.pdbx_description
1 polymer ?
#
loop_
_entity_poly.entity_id
_entity_poly.type
_entity_poly.pdbx_seq_one_letter_code
_entity_poly.pdbx_strand_id
1 'polypeptide(L)'
;MERLVDELGEPWTAVFPNSPYPNIGILTKQKVIPTSVENTTAGVHARIQFPQGFYINFWAFHGWHKSYGPHAAFNRLVTNLSQIIAGEFAPKEKGTGRAQNVREVLQSESMKRDLKDLDEMPMFILGDFNSPSHQDWIQETKNLHSDWVVPWPSTKQLTDEGFIDSYRELYPDPVKQPGYTWSPVAKTNYEWDFVFPDPQDRIDFVFYKGKVKPEKIELYAGKETLKMMPDHFYNDYPSDHYAVIADFVFRESESEKKE
;
A
#
# COMPACT_ATOMS: atom_id res chain seq x y z
N MET A 1 3.93 19.20 2.82
CA MET A 1 3.83 18.86 1.39
C MET A 1 4.24 20.03 0.51
N GLU A 2 3.71 21.24 0.74
CA GLU A 2 4.08 22.45 -0.03
C GLU A 2 5.59 22.68 -0.10
N ARG A 3 6.29 22.69 1.05
CA ARG A 3 7.75 22.77 1.07
C ARG A 3 8.45 21.70 0.22
N LEU A 4 7.92 20.47 0.17
CA LEU A 4 8.51 19.41 -0.65
C LEU A 4 8.34 19.70 -2.15
N VAL A 5 7.18 20.21 -2.55
CA VAL A 5 6.95 20.66 -3.94
C VAL A 5 7.87 21.82 -4.30
N ASP A 6 8.05 22.79 -3.40
CA ASP A 6 8.94 23.93 -3.62
C ASP A 6 10.40 23.48 -3.84
N GLU A 7 10.88 22.52 -3.04
CA GLU A 7 12.24 21.96 -3.16
C GLU A 7 12.40 21.10 -4.43
N LEU A 8 11.35 20.39 -4.85
CA LEU A 8 11.35 19.61 -6.08
C LEU A 8 11.29 20.49 -7.35
N GLY A 9 10.69 21.68 -7.24
CA GLY A 9 10.55 22.66 -8.31
C GLY A 9 9.61 22.24 -9.44
N GLU A 10 9.46 23.11 -10.45
CA GLU A 10 8.67 22.81 -11.64
C GLU A 10 9.21 21.57 -12.39
N PRO A 11 8.34 20.68 -12.90
CA PRO A 11 6.88 20.79 -13.01
C PRO A 11 6.10 20.04 -11.91
N TRP A 12 6.67 19.86 -10.72
CA TRP A 12 6.02 19.05 -9.67
C TRP A 12 4.79 19.74 -9.08
N THR A 13 3.75 18.96 -8.85
CA THR A 13 2.53 19.35 -8.15
C THR A 13 2.17 18.30 -7.10
N ALA A 14 1.31 18.65 -6.15
CA ALA A 14 0.83 17.72 -5.13
C ALA A 14 -0.67 17.82 -4.88
N VAL A 15 -1.26 16.68 -4.52
CA VAL A 15 -2.63 16.55 -4.02
C VAL A 15 -2.55 15.90 -2.64
N PHE A 16 -3.13 16.53 -1.63
CA PHE A 16 -3.13 16.03 -0.25
C PHE A 16 -4.35 16.57 0.51
N PRO A 17 -4.78 15.94 1.60
CA PRO A 17 -5.92 16.40 2.37
C PRO A 17 -5.62 17.76 3.00
N ASN A 18 -6.64 18.61 3.11
CA ASN A 18 -6.55 19.87 3.85
C ASN A 18 -6.53 19.59 5.37
N SER A 19 -5.35 19.21 5.86
CA SER A 19 -5.06 18.87 7.26
C SER A 19 -3.85 19.66 7.72
N PRO A 20 -3.77 20.10 8.99
CA PRO A 20 -2.55 20.72 9.53
C PRO A 20 -1.34 19.78 9.49
N TYR A 21 -1.57 18.47 9.49
CA TYR A 21 -0.54 17.44 9.38
C TYR A 21 -1.02 16.39 8.38
N PRO A 22 -0.86 16.64 7.06
CA PRO A 22 -1.20 15.65 6.05
C PRO A 22 -0.20 14.50 6.16
N ASN A 23 -0.71 13.30 6.39
CA ASN A 23 0.08 12.05 6.46
C ASN A 23 0.02 11.24 5.16
N ILE A 24 -0.54 11.82 4.11
CA ILE A 24 -0.75 11.19 2.81
C ILE A 24 -0.79 12.26 1.71
N GLY A 25 -0.32 11.91 0.52
CA GLY A 25 -0.48 12.75 -0.67
C GLY A 25 0.09 12.11 -1.92
N ILE A 26 -0.28 12.68 -3.05
CA ILE A 26 0.19 12.31 -4.39
C ILE A 26 1.09 13.44 -4.86
N LEU A 27 2.32 13.13 -5.26
CA LEU A 27 3.18 14.07 -6.00
C LEU A 27 3.34 13.61 -7.43
N THR A 28 3.24 14.53 -8.38
CA THR A 28 3.37 14.20 -9.80
C THR A 28 3.86 15.37 -10.62
N LYS A 29 4.63 15.05 -11.68
CA LYS A 29 5.00 15.99 -12.76
C LYS A 29 3.90 16.17 -13.80
N GLN A 30 2.90 15.31 -13.76
CA GLN A 30 1.81 15.26 -14.72
C GLN A 30 0.65 16.15 -14.28
N LYS A 31 -0.24 16.48 -15.21
CA LYS A 31 -1.36 17.38 -14.92
C LYS A 31 -2.42 16.66 -14.08
N VAL A 32 -2.70 17.18 -12.90
CA VAL A 32 -3.84 16.75 -12.07
C VAL A 32 -5.13 17.37 -12.61
N ILE A 33 -6.23 16.61 -12.61
CA ILE A 33 -7.58 17.13 -12.90
C ILE A 33 -8.25 17.55 -11.59
N PRO A 34 -8.35 18.86 -11.26
CA PRO A 34 -8.71 19.30 -9.91
C PRO A 34 -10.11 18.87 -9.47
N THR A 35 -11.06 18.77 -10.41
CA THR A 35 -12.45 18.36 -10.15
C THR A 35 -12.61 16.87 -9.84
N SER A 36 -11.56 16.07 -10.00
CA SER A 36 -11.57 14.63 -9.70
C SER A 36 -11.07 14.29 -8.30
N VAL A 37 -10.55 15.27 -7.56
CA VAL A 37 -9.93 15.06 -6.25
C VAL A 37 -11.00 14.71 -5.22
N GLU A 38 -10.78 13.62 -4.49
CA GLU A 38 -11.65 13.17 -3.40
C GLU A 38 -10.78 12.66 -2.24
N ASN A 39 -11.22 12.93 -1.00
CA ASN A 39 -10.56 12.45 0.21
C ASN A 39 -11.48 11.51 0.96
N THR A 40 -10.90 10.47 1.56
CA THR A 40 -11.55 9.58 2.54
C THR A 40 -10.77 9.64 3.85
N THR A 41 -11.17 8.89 4.88
CA THR A 41 -10.41 8.86 6.15
C THR A 41 -8.97 8.36 6.02
N ALA A 42 -8.65 7.63 4.95
CA ALA A 42 -7.36 6.96 4.76
C ALA A 42 -6.80 7.09 3.33
N GLY A 43 -7.42 7.90 2.47
CA GLY A 43 -7.07 7.92 1.05
C GLY A 43 -7.29 9.27 0.38
N VAL A 44 -6.44 9.56 -0.60
CA VAL A 44 -6.54 10.70 -1.50
C VAL A 44 -6.63 10.18 -2.93
N HIS A 45 -7.64 10.61 -3.66
CA HIS A 45 -7.81 10.34 -5.07
C HIS A 45 -7.43 11.54 -5.93
N ALA A 46 -6.85 11.27 -7.09
CA ALA A 46 -6.79 12.21 -8.19
C ALA A 46 -6.74 11.48 -9.54
N ARG A 47 -7.40 12.06 -10.55
CA ARG A 47 -7.16 11.70 -11.95
C ARG A 47 -5.97 12.49 -12.48
N ILE A 48 -5.02 11.77 -13.08
CA ILE A 48 -3.76 12.31 -13.58
C ILE A 48 -3.73 12.15 -15.09
N GLN A 49 -3.51 13.26 -15.80
CA GLN A 49 -3.39 13.31 -17.26
C GLN A 49 -1.93 13.31 -17.68
N PHE A 50 -1.57 12.33 -18.51
CA PHE A 50 -0.26 12.18 -19.13
C PHE A 50 -0.21 12.91 -20.49
N PRO A 51 0.99 13.11 -21.07
CA PRO A 51 1.12 13.59 -22.44
C PRO A 51 0.36 12.67 -23.41
N GLN A 52 -0.05 13.21 -24.55
CA GLN A 52 -0.84 12.49 -25.58
C GLN A 52 -2.27 12.11 -25.16
N GLY A 53 -2.73 12.55 -23.98
CA GLY A 53 -4.13 12.45 -23.58
C GLY A 53 -4.51 11.18 -22.82
N PHE A 54 -3.54 10.39 -22.38
CA PHE A 54 -3.79 9.26 -21.48
C PHE A 54 -4.12 9.73 -20.06
N TYR A 55 -4.94 8.96 -19.35
CA TYR A 55 -5.30 9.25 -17.96
C TYR A 55 -5.12 8.02 -17.09
N ILE A 56 -4.83 8.25 -15.81
CA ILE A 56 -4.94 7.22 -14.77
C ILE A 56 -5.77 7.77 -13.61
N ASN A 57 -6.49 6.89 -12.92
CA ASN A 57 -7.14 7.18 -11.65
C ASN A 57 -6.22 6.66 -10.53
N PHE A 58 -5.84 7.53 -9.60
CA PHE A 58 -4.77 7.24 -8.65
C PHE A 58 -5.22 7.50 -7.23
N TRP A 59 -5.19 6.46 -6.41
CA TRP A 59 -5.41 6.53 -4.97
C TRP A 59 -4.09 6.35 -4.23
N ALA A 60 -3.68 7.36 -3.47
CA ALA A 60 -2.77 7.16 -2.36
C ALA A 60 -3.59 6.67 -1.16
N PHE A 61 -3.09 5.66 -0.44
CA PHE A 61 -3.71 5.09 0.76
C PHE A 61 -2.74 5.06 1.95
N HIS A 62 -3.24 5.36 3.15
CA HIS A 62 -2.54 5.17 4.41
C HIS A 62 -3.54 4.69 5.46
N GLY A 63 -3.51 3.37 5.72
CA GLY A 63 -4.43 2.69 6.62
C GLY A 63 -4.18 3.02 8.08
N TRP A 64 -5.18 2.77 8.94
CA TRP A 64 -5.03 2.90 10.38
C TRP A 64 -3.84 2.08 10.91
N HIS A 65 -2.96 2.67 11.72
CA HIS A 65 -1.69 2.04 12.15
C HIS A 65 -1.77 1.29 13.48
N LYS A 66 -2.79 1.52 14.31
CA LYS A 66 -2.82 0.93 15.66
C LYS A 66 -3.35 -0.50 15.67
N SER A 67 -3.02 -1.23 16.73
CA SER A 67 -3.47 -2.60 16.96
C SER A 67 -3.09 -3.53 15.79
N TYR A 68 -1.80 -3.54 15.47
CA TYR A 68 -1.25 -4.35 14.39
C TYR A 68 -1.39 -5.84 14.70
N GLY A 69 -2.16 -6.56 13.88
CA GLY A 69 -2.53 -7.96 14.13
C GLY A 69 -1.33 -8.90 14.26
N PRO A 70 -0.28 -8.76 13.43
CA PRO A 70 0.92 -9.59 13.54
C PRO A 70 1.64 -9.49 14.88
N HIS A 71 1.65 -8.34 15.55
CA HIS A 71 2.19 -8.24 16.92
C HIS A 71 1.43 -9.13 17.90
N ALA A 72 0.10 -9.21 17.75
CA ALA A 72 -0.73 -10.09 18.57
C ALA A 72 -0.48 -11.58 18.25
N ALA A 73 -0.17 -11.92 17.00
CA ALA A 73 0.22 -13.29 16.64
C ALA A 73 1.59 -13.68 17.24
N PHE A 74 2.57 -12.77 17.18
CA PHE A 74 3.95 -13.05 17.60
C PHE A 74 4.18 -13.03 19.12
N ASN A 75 3.35 -12.30 19.88
CA ASN A 75 3.40 -12.38 21.35
C ASN A 75 2.82 -13.71 21.90
N ARG A 76 2.16 -14.51 21.05
CA ARG A 76 1.57 -15.83 21.37
C ARG A 76 0.54 -15.84 22.51
N LEU A 77 -0.06 -14.69 22.82
CA LEU A 77 -1.11 -14.57 23.83
C LEU A 77 -2.52 -14.76 23.25
N VAL A 78 -2.66 -14.68 21.93
CA VAL A 78 -3.93 -14.88 21.23
C VAL A 78 -4.25 -16.36 21.07
N THR A 79 -5.54 -16.69 21.11
CA THR A 79 -6.06 -18.07 20.98
C THR A 79 -6.99 -18.24 19.79
N ASN A 80 -7.40 -17.16 19.14
CA ASN A 80 -8.29 -17.21 17.98
C ASN A 80 -8.05 -16.05 17.01
N LEU A 81 -8.47 -16.27 15.76
CA LEU A 81 -8.30 -15.33 14.65
C LEU A 81 -8.95 -13.96 14.91
N SER A 82 -10.08 -13.91 15.62
CA SER A 82 -10.81 -12.65 15.85
C SER A 82 -9.99 -11.65 16.67
N GLN A 83 -9.10 -12.14 17.55
CA GLN A 83 -8.17 -11.30 18.31
C GLN A 83 -7.08 -10.70 17.41
N ILE A 84 -6.59 -11.46 16.42
CA ILE A 84 -5.56 -11.02 15.48
C ILE A 84 -6.11 -9.95 14.54
N ILE A 85 -7.31 -10.16 13.99
CA ILE A 85 -7.92 -9.23 13.02
C ILE A 85 -8.72 -8.10 13.69
N ALA A 86 -8.68 -7.96 15.01
CA ALA A 86 -9.48 -6.95 15.72
C ALA A 86 -9.19 -5.52 15.22
N GLY A 87 -7.92 -5.21 14.90
CA GLY A 87 -7.52 -3.89 14.39
C GLY A 87 -7.98 -3.61 12.95
N GLU A 88 -8.40 -4.64 12.20
CA GLU A 88 -9.04 -4.47 10.89
C GLU A 88 -10.44 -3.85 11.03
N PHE A 89 -11.10 -4.07 12.17
CA PHE A 89 -12.47 -3.65 12.46
C PHE A 89 -12.52 -2.84 13.76
N ALA A 90 -12.11 -1.56 13.70
CA ALA A 90 -12.25 -0.69 14.86
C ALA A 90 -13.74 -0.48 15.20
N PRO A 91 -14.10 -0.39 16.50
CA PRO A 91 -15.43 0.06 16.90
C PRO A 91 -15.67 1.46 16.35
N LYS A 92 -16.88 1.73 15.82
CA LYS A 92 -17.26 3.02 15.19
C LYS A 92 -16.93 4.25 16.04
N GLU A 93 -16.83 4.10 17.35
CA GLU A 93 -16.55 5.17 18.32
C GLU A 93 -15.06 5.49 18.50
N LYS A 94 -14.14 4.63 18.04
CA LYS A 94 -12.67 4.75 18.25
C LYS A 94 -11.88 5.01 16.95
N GLY A 95 -12.57 5.23 15.84
CA GLY A 95 -11.98 5.43 14.51
C GLY A 95 -12.42 4.37 13.50
N THR A 96 -11.75 4.36 12.35
CA THR A 96 -11.93 3.39 11.27
C THR A 96 -10.77 2.39 11.29
N GLY A 97 -11.06 1.10 11.38
CA GLY A 97 -10.08 0.03 11.20
C GLY A 97 -9.67 -0.11 9.73
N ARG A 98 -8.57 -0.80 9.47
CA ARG A 98 -7.99 -0.90 8.11
C ARG A 98 -8.96 -1.44 7.07
N ALA A 99 -9.75 -2.46 7.42
CA ALA A 99 -10.76 -2.99 6.50
C ALA A 99 -11.91 -2.03 6.25
N GLN A 100 -12.25 -1.16 7.21
CA GLN A 100 -13.24 -0.09 7.04
C GLN A 100 -12.67 1.05 6.19
N ASN A 101 -11.38 1.39 6.33
CA ASN A 101 -10.70 2.36 5.47
C ASN A 101 -10.74 1.94 4.00
N VAL A 102 -10.37 0.69 3.69
CA VAL A 102 -10.43 0.16 2.33
C VAL A 102 -11.87 0.17 1.81
N ARG A 103 -12.85 -0.20 2.64
CA ARG A 103 -14.26 -0.18 2.26
C ARG A 103 -14.76 1.22 1.93
N GLU A 104 -14.35 2.24 2.68
CA GLU A 104 -14.70 3.63 2.41
C GLU A 104 -14.18 4.07 1.03
N VAL A 105 -12.92 3.75 0.70
CA VAL A 105 -12.35 4.01 -0.63
C VAL A 105 -13.15 3.27 -1.71
N LEU A 106 -13.43 1.98 -1.52
CA LEU A 106 -14.21 1.18 -2.46
C LEU A 106 -15.64 1.70 -2.68
N GLN A 107 -16.21 2.38 -1.68
CA GLN A 107 -17.57 2.94 -1.71
C GLN A 107 -17.63 4.44 -2.08
N SER A 108 -16.48 5.08 -2.30
CA SER A 108 -16.38 6.49 -2.69
C SER A 108 -17.01 6.76 -4.06
N GLU A 109 -17.39 8.01 -4.31
CA GLU A 109 -18.03 8.37 -5.57
C GLU A 109 -17.05 8.33 -6.74
N SER A 110 -15.79 8.72 -6.52
CA SER A 110 -14.73 8.57 -7.53
C SER A 110 -14.47 7.12 -7.86
N MET A 111 -14.39 6.21 -6.88
CA MET A 111 -14.22 4.78 -7.16
C MET A 111 -15.35 4.25 -8.05
N LYS A 112 -16.61 4.48 -7.67
CA LYS A 112 -17.78 4.01 -8.45
C LYS A 112 -17.84 4.60 -9.85
N ARG A 113 -17.44 5.87 -10.00
CA ARG A 113 -17.36 6.55 -11.29
C ARG A 113 -16.26 5.92 -12.15
N ASP A 114 -15.05 5.83 -11.60
CA ASP A 114 -13.84 5.50 -12.35
C ASP A 114 -13.75 4.01 -12.71
N LEU A 115 -14.40 3.13 -11.95
CA LEU A 115 -14.55 1.72 -12.31
C LEU A 115 -15.33 1.49 -13.62
N LYS A 116 -16.08 2.48 -14.12
CA LYS A 116 -16.85 2.36 -15.37
C LYS A 116 -15.99 2.54 -16.62
N ASP A 117 -14.83 3.20 -16.49
CA ASP A 117 -14.00 3.64 -17.61
C ASP A 117 -12.58 3.03 -17.55
N LEU A 118 -12.41 1.86 -16.92
CA LEU A 118 -11.12 1.18 -16.72
C LEU A 118 -10.38 0.80 -18.03
N ASP A 119 -11.13 0.74 -19.13
CA ASP A 119 -10.61 0.47 -20.47
C ASP A 119 -9.81 1.63 -21.04
N GLU A 120 -10.13 2.85 -20.62
CA GLU A 120 -9.45 4.10 -21.02
C GLU A 120 -8.54 4.63 -19.92
N MET A 121 -8.94 4.41 -18.66
CA MET A 121 -8.32 5.02 -17.48
C MET A 121 -8.08 3.96 -16.41
N PRO A 122 -6.93 3.26 -16.44
CA PRO A 122 -6.59 2.29 -15.41
C PRO A 122 -6.55 2.96 -14.03
N MET A 123 -6.80 2.14 -13.03
CA MET A 123 -6.85 2.58 -11.64
C MET A 123 -5.72 1.96 -10.83
N PHE A 124 -5.15 2.76 -9.94
CA PHE A 124 -4.12 2.35 -8.99
C PHE A 124 -4.55 2.72 -7.57
N ILE A 125 -4.29 1.83 -6.62
CA ILE A 125 -4.39 2.10 -5.18
C ILE A 125 -3.09 1.64 -4.54
N LEU A 126 -2.37 2.55 -3.90
CA LEU A 126 -1.05 2.25 -3.34
C LEU A 126 -0.75 3.04 -2.08
N GLY A 127 0.19 2.51 -1.30
CA GLY A 127 0.69 3.09 -0.07
C GLY A 127 0.73 2.05 1.04
N ASP A 128 0.81 2.54 2.28
CA ASP A 128 0.90 1.71 3.48
C ASP A 128 -0.50 1.31 3.95
N PHE A 129 -0.82 0.03 3.87
CA PHE A 129 -2.11 -0.49 4.31
C PHE A 129 -2.16 -0.75 5.82
N ASN A 130 -1.00 -0.73 6.49
CA ASN A 130 -0.81 -1.17 7.88
C ASN A 130 -1.39 -2.57 8.14
N SER A 131 -1.53 -3.37 7.09
CA SER A 131 -2.07 -4.73 7.13
C SER A 131 -1.26 -5.60 6.18
N PRO A 132 -0.90 -6.83 6.56
CA PRO A 132 -0.21 -7.72 5.66
C PRO A 132 -1.07 -8.17 4.48
N SER A 133 -0.41 -8.77 3.50
CA SER A 133 -1.12 -9.39 2.39
C SER A 133 -1.80 -10.69 2.83
N HIS A 134 -3.08 -10.83 2.49
CA HIS A 134 -3.79 -12.10 2.58
C HIS A 134 -3.18 -13.20 1.68
N GLN A 135 -2.35 -12.83 0.70
CA GLN A 135 -1.61 -13.77 -0.16
C GLN A 135 -0.27 -14.21 0.46
N ASP A 136 0.16 -13.58 1.55
CA ASP A 136 1.47 -13.83 2.17
C ASP A 136 1.31 -14.62 3.48
N TRP A 137 0.20 -14.45 4.22
CA TRP A 137 -0.12 -15.19 5.44
C TRP A 137 -0.95 -16.45 5.13
N ILE A 138 -0.34 -17.36 4.37
CA ILE A 138 -0.97 -18.58 3.84
C ILE A 138 -0.40 -19.84 4.50
N GLN A 139 -0.97 -21.00 4.16
CA GLN A 139 -0.57 -22.27 4.77
C GLN A 139 0.92 -22.58 4.55
N GLU A 140 1.45 -22.24 3.37
CA GLU A 140 2.81 -22.47 2.91
C GLU A 140 3.85 -21.66 3.69
N THR A 141 3.45 -20.51 4.23
CA THR A 141 4.31 -19.57 4.95
C THR A 141 3.99 -19.50 6.44
N LYS A 142 3.00 -20.25 6.94
CA LYS A 142 2.50 -20.14 8.33
C LYS A 142 3.59 -20.23 9.41
N ASN A 143 4.66 -20.98 9.16
CA ASN A 143 5.78 -21.15 10.08
C ASN A 143 6.58 -19.84 10.27
N LEU A 144 6.51 -18.92 9.31
CA LEU A 144 7.06 -17.56 9.39
C LEU A 144 6.11 -16.61 10.14
N HIS A 145 4.85 -16.99 10.32
CA HIS A 145 3.77 -16.14 10.81
C HIS A 145 3.19 -16.65 12.14
N SER A 146 4.06 -17.21 13.00
CA SER A 146 3.69 -17.79 14.30
C SER A 146 2.57 -18.83 14.22
N ASP A 147 2.61 -19.66 13.17
CA ASP A 147 1.65 -20.75 12.87
C ASP A 147 0.23 -20.30 12.53
N TRP A 148 0.04 -19.02 12.17
CA TRP A 148 -1.25 -18.47 11.75
C TRP A 148 -1.36 -18.34 10.23
N VAL A 149 -2.57 -18.63 9.73
CA VAL A 149 -3.04 -18.28 8.40
C VAL A 149 -4.11 -17.22 8.58
N VAL A 150 -3.93 -16.05 7.97
CA VAL A 150 -4.77 -14.88 8.23
C VAL A 150 -5.21 -14.26 6.91
N PRO A 151 -6.52 -14.10 6.68
CA PRO A 151 -7.04 -13.64 5.39
C PRO A 151 -6.98 -12.11 5.19
N TRP A 152 -6.36 -11.37 6.11
CA TRP A 152 -6.23 -9.89 6.14
C TRP A 152 -7.31 -9.12 5.34
N PRO A 153 -8.48 -8.85 5.96
CA PRO A 153 -9.64 -8.27 5.29
C PRO A 153 -9.40 -6.99 4.48
N SER A 154 -8.50 -6.10 4.90
CA SER A 154 -8.15 -4.90 4.13
C SER A 154 -7.59 -5.23 2.74
N THR A 155 -6.56 -6.07 2.64
CA THR A 155 -5.96 -6.43 1.34
C THR A 155 -6.84 -7.39 0.54
N LYS A 156 -7.54 -8.31 1.21
CA LYS A 156 -8.45 -9.26 0.53
C LYS A 156 -9.64 -8.59 -0.14
N GLN A 157 -10.22 -7.56 0.46
CA GLN A 157 -11.36 -6.84 -0.13
C GLN A 157 -10.99 -6.22 -1.49
N LEU A 158 -9.75 -5.76 -1.69
CA LEU A 158 -9.31 -5.23 -2.98
C LEU A 158 -9.26 -6.31 -4.07
N THR A 159 -8.70 -7.48 -3.77
CA THR A 159 -8.66 -8.59 -4.72
C THR A 159 -10.04 -9.18 -4.99
N ASP A 160 -10.93 -9.18 -4.00
CA ASP A 160 -12.33 -9.59 -4.17
C ASP A 160 -13.07 -8.63 -5.12
N GLU A 161 -12.72 -7.34 -5.11
CA GLU A 161 -13.22 -6.34 -6.08
C GLU A 161 -12.45 -6.36 -7.42
N GLY A 162 -11.54 -7.31 -7.62
CA GLY A 162 -10.82 -7.51 -8.88
C GLY A 162 -9.64 -6.57 -9.11
N PHE A 163 -9.10 -5.94 -8.07
CA PHE A 163 -7.77 -5.34 -8.14
C PHE A 163 -6.70 -6.43 -8.08
N ILE A 164 -5.57 -6.18 -8.71
CA ILE A 164 -4.44 -7.11 -8.79
C ILE A 164 -3.29 -6.55 -7.96
N ASP A 165 -2.75 -7.36 -7.04
CA ASP A 165 -1.50 -7.08 -6.32
C ASP A 165 -0.32 -7.23 -7.29
N SER A 166 0.27 -6.12 -7.71
CA SER A 166 1.35 -6.14 -8.71
C SER A 166 2.60 -6.89 -8.24
N TYR A 167 2.89 -6.89 -6.93
CA TYR A 167 4.04 -7.63 -6.41
C TYR A 167 3.83 -9.13 -6.53
N ARG A 168 2.63 -9.61 -6.22
CA ARG A 168 2.29 -11.04 -6.32
C ARG A 168 2.03 -11.50 -7.75
N GLU A 169 1.66 -10.60 -8.65
CA GLU A 169 1.61 -10.93 -10.08
C GLU A 169 3.02 -11.21 -10.63
N LEU A 170 4.02 -10.38 -10.29
CA LEU A 170 5.39 -10.59 -10.74
C LEU A 170 6.14 -11.66 -9.94
N TYR A 171 5.82 -11.81 -8.65
CA TYR A 171 6.43 -12.76 -7.73
C TYR A 171 5.37 -13.61 -6.99
N PRO A 172 4.80 -14.64 -7.66
CA PRO A 172 3.67 -15.39 -7.12
C PRO A 172 3.98 -16.26 -5.90
N ASP A 173 5.26 -16.60 -5.67
CA ASP A 173 5.69 -17.49 -4.59
C ASP A 173 6.16 -16.66 -3.38
N PRO A 174 5.35 -16.54 -2.30
CA PRO A 174 5.70 -15.74 -1.14
C PRO A 174 6.83 -16.34 -0.30
N VAL A 175 7.17 -17.63 -0.50
CA VAL A 175 8.31 -18.26 0.19
C VAL A 175 9.62 -17.80 -0.45
N LYS A 176 9.68 -17.77 -1.78
CA LYS A 176 10.90 -17.38 -2.52
C LYS A 176 11.11 -15.88 -2.57
N GLN A 177 10.03 -15.10 -2.69
CA GLN A 177 10.07 -13.65 -2.77
C GLN A 177 9.04 -13.07 -1.78
N PRO A 178 9.38 -12.99 -0.48
CA PRO A 178 8.44 -12.49 0.52
C PRO A 178 8.11 -11.01 0.32
N GLY A 179 9.07 -10.20 -0.12
CA GLY A 179 8.81 -8.78 -0.40
C GLY A 179 8.51 -7.93 0.83
N TYR A 180 9.08 -8.28 1.99
CA TYR A 180 8.86 -7.53 3.24
C TYR A 180 9.19 -6.05 3.06
N THR A 181 8.21 -5.19 3.28
CA THR A 181 8.36 -3.74 3.20
C THR A 181 8.57 -3.14 4.59
N TRP A 182 8.14 -3.83 5.65
CA TRP A 182 8.27 -3.38 7.03
C TRP A 182 8.72 -4.50 7.99
N SER A 183 9.71 -4.32 8.87
CA SER A 183 10.66 -3.20 8.95
C SER A 183 12.08 -3.62 8.51
N PRO A 184 12.77 -2.84 7.64
CA PRO A 184 14.16 -3.10 7.28
C PRO A 184 15.11 -3.00 8.48
N VAL A 185 14.80 -2.15 9.45
CA VAL A 185 15.73 -1.69 10.50
C VAL A 185 15.44 -2.27 11.89
N ALA A 186 14.29 -2.94 12.08
CA ALA A 186 13.90 -3.59 13.33
C ALA A 186 13.60 -5.08 13.08
N LYS A 187 14.23 -5.98 13.86
CA LYS A 187 13.93 -7.43 13.88
C LYS A 187 13.33 -7.90 15.20
N THR A 188 13.41 -7.09 16.23
CA THR A 188 12.83 -7.33 17.54
C THR A 188 12.01 -6.12 17.93
N ASN A 189 10.87 -6.37 18.57
CA ASN A 189 9.89 -5.33 18.81
C ASN A 189 10.26 -4.55 20.09
N TYR A 190 10.54 -3.25 19.93
CA TYR A 190 10.96 -2.37 21.03
C TYR A 190 9.85 -2.12 22.06
N GLU A 191 8.56 -2.21 21.67
CA GLU A 191 7.42 -2.03 22.58
C GLU A 191 7.30 -3.17 23.59
N TRP A 192 7.95 -4.30 23.32
CA TRP A 192 7.98 -5.49 24.17
C TRP A 192 9.37 -5.78 24.70
N ASP A 193 10.14 -4.73 25.03
CA ASP A 193 11.50 -4.83 25.56
C ASP A 193 12.43 -5.71 24.71
N PHE A 194 12.21 -5.74 23.39
CA PHE A 194 12.94 -6.57 22.42
C PHE A 194 12.84 -8.09 22.66
N VAL A 195 11.85 -8.54 23.44
CA VAL A 195 11.65 -9.96 23.79
C VAL A 195 11.08 -10.77 22.64
N PHE A 196 10.18 -10.17 21.85
CA PHE A 196 9.52 -10.81 20.73
C PHE A 196 10.11 -10.33 19.39
N PRO A 197 10.20 -11.22 18.37
CA PRO A 197 10.52 -10.80 17.02
C PRO A 197 9.51 -9.78 16.52
N ASP A 198 9.99 -8.78 15.80
CA ASP A 198 9.11 -7.87 15.08
C ASP A 198 8.71 -8.55 13.76
N PRO A 199 7.40 -8.67 13.47
CA PRO A 199 6.91 -9.26 12.23
C PRO A 199 7.57 -8.59 11.02
N GLN A 200 8.01 -9.41 10.08
CA GLN A 200 8.56 -8.94 8.82
C GLN A 200 7.46 -9.14 7.79
N ASP A 201 6.76 -8.07 7.44
CA ASP A 201 5.56 -8.13 6.63
C ASP A 201 5.68 -7.22 5.40
N ARG A 202 4.94 -7.58 4.37
CA ARG A 202 4.67 -6.69 3.24
C ARG A 202 3.36 -5.98 3.52
N ILE A 203 3.45 -4.69 3.84
CA ILE A 203 2.31 -3.82 4.17
C ILE A 203 2.17 -2.63 3.23
N ASP A 204 3.16 -2.40 2.37
CA ASP A 204 3.14 -1.36 1.34
C ASP A 204 2.85 -2.01 -0.02
N PHE A 205 1.81 -1.53 -0.70
CA PHE A 205 1.28 -2.19 -1.89
C PHE A 205 1.16 -1.25 -3.07
N VAL A 206 1.18 -1.84 -4.27
CA VAL A 206 0.67 -1.23 -5.49
C VAL A 206 -0.38 -2.17 -6.08
N PHE A 207 -1.64 -1.90 -5.79
CA PHE A 207 -2.78 -2.56 -6.42
C PHE A 207 -3.18 -1.81 -7.68
N TYR A 208 -3.59 -2.55 -8.71
CA TYR A 208 -4.05 -1.94 -9.95
C TYR A 208 -5.25 -2.67 -10.56
N LYS A 209 -5.95 -1.99 -11.46
CA LYS A 209 -7.05 -2.56 -12.27
C LYS A 209 -7.15 -1.82 -13.60
N GLY A 210 -7.51 -2.53 -14.68
CA GLY A 210 -7.64 -1.97 -16.03
C GLY A 210 -6.55 -2.43 -16.99
N LYS A 211 -6.44 -1.79 -18.17
CA LYS A 211 -5.55 -2.20 -19.27
C LYS A 211 -4.09 -1.78 -19.06
N VAL A 212 -3.51 -2.17 -17.94
CA VAL A 212 -2.07 -2.04 -17.64
C VAL A 212 -1.52 -3.38 -17.16
N LYS A 213 -0.20 -3.50 -17.12
CA LYS A 213 0.49 -4.62 -16.47
C LYS A 213 1.80 -4.11 -15.84
N PRO A 214 2.22 -4.68 -14.70
CA PRO A 214 3.52 -4.37 -14.13
C PRO A 214 4.61 -5.03 -14.99
N GLU A 215 5.72 -4.33 -15.22
CA GLU A 215 6.93 -4.88 -15.85
C GLU A 215 8.04 -5.14 -14.84
N LYS A 216 8.12 -4.28 -13.83
CA LYS A 216 9.13 -4.34 -12.79
C LYS A 216 8.55 -3.85 -11.47
N ILE A 217 8.97 -4.47 -10.38
CA ILE A 217 8.73 -3.97 -9.03
C ILE A 217 9.97 -4.25 -8.16
N GLU A 218 10.42 -3.23 -7.45
CA GLU A 218 11.59 -3.29 -6.57
C GLU A 218 11.39 -2.53 -5.27
N LEU A 219 12.14 -2.93 -4.26
CA LEU A 219 12.17 -2.29 -2.94
C LEU A 219 13.42 -1.41 -2.84
N TYR A 220 13.25 -0.19 -2.35
CA TYR A 220 14.33 0.78 -2.22
C TYR A 220 14.41 1.32 -0.79
N ALA A 221 15.61 1.29 -0.21
CA ALA A 221 15.90 1.86 1.10
C ALA A 221 17.28 2.53 1.14
N GLY A 222 17.56 3.37 0.14
CA GLY A 222 18.82 4.10 0.05
C GLY A 222 19.89 3.38 -0.78
N LYS A 223 21.08 3.97 -0.80
CA LYS A 223 22.26 3.46 -1.50
C LYS A 223 23.22 2.75 -0.55
N GLU A 224 23.24 3.15 0.72
CA GLU A 224 24.10 2.54 1.72
C GLU A 224 23.54 1.22 2.24
N THR A 225 24.39 0.44 2.90
CA THR A 225 23.93 -0.70 3.67
C THR A 225 23.11 -0.20 4.86
N LEU A 226 21.89 -0.70 5.00
CA LEU A 226 21.00 -0.38 6.11
C LEU A 226 21.63 -0.76 7.45
N LYS A 227 21.67 0.20 8.35
CA LYS A 227 22.02 0.03 9.76
C LYS A 227 20.75 -0.24 10.54
N MET A 228 20.81 -1.24 11.41
CA MET A 228 19.72 -1.66 12.29
C MET A 228 19.55 -0.69 13.45
N MET A 229 18.43 -0.77 14.17
CA MET A 229 18.30 -0.08 15.46
C MET A 229 19.41 -0.54 16.44
N PRO A 230 20.02 0.39 17.20
CA PRO A 230 19.70 1.82 17.30
C PRO A 230 20.37 2.72 16.24
N ASP A 231 21.33 2.22 15.46
CA ASP A 231 22.16 3.01 14.53
C ASP A 231 21.45 3.47 13.23
N HIS A 232 20.17 3.09 13.06
CA HIS A 232 19.33 3.48 11.91
C HIS A 232 19.26 4.99 11.64
N PHE A 233 19.47 5.85 12.65
CA PHE A 233 19.55 7.31 12.48
C PHE A 233 20.69 7.75 11.54
N TYR A 234 21.67 6.89 11.29
CA TYR A 234 22.80 7.14 10.38
C TYR A 234 22.60 6.51 8.99
N ASN A 235 21.38 6.07 8.66
CA ASN A 235 21.06 5.64 7.30
C ASN A 235 20.86 6.86 6.39
N ASP A 236 21.25 6.73 5.12
CA ASP A 236 20.95 7.70 4.07
C ASP A 236 19.45 7.69 3.67
N TYR A 237 18.75 6.62 4.06
CA TYR A 237 17.33 6.45 3.87
C TYR A 237 16.56 6.62 5.20
N PRO A 238 15.70 7.66 5.32
CA PRO A 238 15.16 8.09 6.61
C PRO A 238 13.82 7.43 6.96
N SER A 239 13.62 6.16 6.60
CA SER A 239 12.36 5.44 6.88
C SER A 239 12.61 3.99 7.29
N ASP A 240 11.72 3.50 8.13
CA ASP A 240 11.57 2.12 8.58
C ASP A 240 10.66 1.28 7.67
N HIS A 241 10.31 1.78 6.48
CA HIS A 241 9.66 1.04 5.40
C HIS A 241 10.56 1.03 4.16
N TYR A 242 10.55 -0.02 3.35
CA TYR A 242 11.06 0.10 1.99
C TYR A 242 10.10 0.92 1.11
N ALA A 243 10.61 1.82 0.29
CA ALA A 243 9.84 2.38 -0.82
C ALA A 243 9.58 1.29 -1.86
N VAL A 244 8.33 1.17 -2.31
CA VAL A 244 7.94 0.27 -3.40
C VAL A 244 7.94 1.05 -4.71
N ILE A 245 8.81 0.66 -5.64
CA ILE A 245 8.94 1.27 -6.96
C ILE A 245 8.43 0.28 -7.99
N ALA A 246 7.44 0.67 -8.78
CA ALA A 246 6.82 -0.21 -9.77
C ALA A 246 6.70 0.49 -11.14
N ASP A 247 7.15 -0.20 -12.18
CA ASP A 247 7.03 0.21 -13.57
C ASP A 247 5.84 -0.50 -14.21
N PHE A 248 4.99 0.26 -14.89
CA PHE A 248 3.81 -0.24 -15.59
C PHE A 248 3.80 0.17 -17.05
N VAL A 249 3.25 -0.71 -17.88
CA VAL A 249 2.93 -0.40 -19.28
C VAL A 249 1.45 -0.59 -19.55
N PHE A 250 0.91 0.23 -20.45
CA PHE A 250 -0.43 0.01 -20.99
C PHE A 250 -0.44 -1.25 -21.86
N ARG A 251 -1.51 -2.02 -21.78
CA ARG A 251 -1.74 -3.15 -22.68
C ARG A 251 -2.18 -2.59 -24.02
N GLU A 252 -1.45 -2.91 -25.09
CA GLU A 252 -1.88 -2.62 -26.46
C GLU A 252 -3.25 -3.26 -26.73
N SER A 253 -4.08 -2.56 -27.51
CA SER A 253 -5.34 -3.12 -27.98
C SER A 253 -5.04 -4.32 -28.89
N GLU A 254 -5.73 -5.45 -28.70
CA GLU A 254 -5.56 -6.63 -29.57
C GLU A 254 -5.92 -6.35 -31.05
N SER A 255 -6.53 -5.19 -31.36
CA SER A 255 -6.83 -4.71 -32.71
C SER A 255 -5.61 -4.32 -33.54
N GLU A 256 -4.44 -4.05 -32.95
CA GLU A 256 -3.24 -3.61 -33.69
C GLU A 256 -2.28 -4.76 -34.07
N LYS A 257 -2.57 -6.00 -33.64
CA LYS A 257 -1.76 -7.19 -33.98
C LYS A 257 -2.23 -7.93 -35.24
N LYS A 258 -3.13 -7.32 -36.02
CA LYS A 258 -3.61 -7.83 -37.31
C LYS A 258 -3.43 -6.80 -38.42
N GLU A 259 -2.19 -6.42 -38.70
CA GLU A 259 -1.77 -5.92 -40.01
C GLU A 259 -0.47 -6.59 -40.44
#